data_AF-F5Z9Z4-F1
#
_entry.id   AF-F5Z9Z4-F1
#
_cell.length_a   1.000
_cell.length_b   1.000
_cell.length_c   1.000
_cell.angle_alpha   90.00
_cell.angle_beta   90.00
_cell.angle_gamma   90.00
#
_symmetry.space_group_name_H-M   'P 1'
#
loop_
_entity.id
_entity.type
_entity.pdbx_description
1 polymer ?
#
loop_
_entity_poly.entity_id
_entity_poly.type
_entity_poly.pdbx_seq_one_letter_code
_entity_poly.pdbx_strand_id
1 'polypeptide(L)'
;MKRLFTRSIISCVTVGMLSMGLSAQADTLTRQNGAPVGDNQNSQTAGPWGPVLLQDSHLIEKLAAFDRERIPERVVHARGVGIHGYYENYEDLSEDTVAAPFQGEGKKTEVFVRFSSVVHGHLSPETLRDPRGFAVKFYTEQGNWDLVGNNFPVFFIRDAIKFPDMVHAFKPSPVTNKQDAKRVFDFFSHVPESTHTLTMLFSDYGTPASYLNMDGSGVHAFKFVDDEGNVKYVKFTWKANQPIKCIFSCIAIT
;
A
#
# COMPACT_ATOMS: atom_id res chain seq x y z
N MET A 1 -32.41 -14.03 66.75
CA MET A 1 -31.74 -14.39 68.03
C MET A 1 -31.15 -15.79 67.85
N LYS A 2 -29.81 -15.92 67.79
CA LYS A 2 -28.98 -17.14 68.05
C LYS A 2 -29.28 -18.40 67.19
N ARG A 3 -28.37 -18.99 66.39
CA ARG A 3 -27.02 -19.48 66.70
C ARG A 3 -26.24 -19.87 65.42
N LEU A 4 -24.93 -19.66 65.48
CA LEU A 4 -23.87 -20.09 64.57
C LEU A 4 -23.49 -21.59 64.75
N PHE A 5 -22.67 -22.07 63.78
CA PHE A 5 -21.76 -23.23 63.76
C PHE A 5 -22.40 -24.58 63.34
N THR A 6 -21.84 -25.39 62.42
CA THR A 6 -20.44 -25.71 62.14
C THR A 6 -20.27 -26.53 60.83
N ARG A 7 -19.04 -26.56 60.30
CA ARG A 7 -18.34 -27.60 59.49
C ARG A 7 -18.27 -27.46 57.96
N SER A 8 -17.10 -26.96 57.53
CA SER A 8 -16.41 -27.33 56.29
C SER A 8 -16.29 -28.85 56.14
N ILE A 9 -16.47 -29.37 54.92
CA ILE A 9 -15.66 -30.45 54.34
C ILE A 9 -15.55 -30.17 52.83
N ILE A 10 -14.32 -30.29 52.36
CA ILE A 10 -13.79 -30.15 51.02
C ILE A 10 -14.25 -31.31 50.13
N SER A 11 -14.59 -31.05 48.86
CA SER A 11 -14.27 -31.99 47.79
C SER A 11 -14.08 -31.25 46.46
N CYS A 12 -12.81 -31.13 46.07
CA CYS A 12 -12.37 -30.78 44.74
C CYS A 12 -12.93 -31.76 43.71
N VAL A 13 -13.63 -31.25 42.70
CA VAL A 13 -13.71 -31.93 41.40
C VAL A 13 -12.97 -31.04 40.41
N THR A 14 -11.68 -31.32 40.28
CA THR A 14 -10.83 -30.81 39.19
C THR A 14 -11.35 -31.39 37.88
N VAL A 15 -12.17 -30.62 37.17
CA VAL A 15 -12.43 -30.87 35.74
C VAL A 15 -11.11 -30.61 35.03
N GLY A 16 -10.42 -31.70 34.67
CA GLY A 16 -9.22 -31.66 33.87
C GLY A 16 -9.53 -31.03 32.52
N MET A 17 -9.08 -29.78 32.33
CA MET A 17 -8.79 -29.25 31.00
C MET A 17 -7.67 -30.11 30.40
N LEU A 18 -8.02 -31.16 29.66
CA LEU A 18 -7.17 -31.63 28.59
C LEU A 18 -7.27 -30.59 27.47
N SER A 19 -6.44 -29.55 27.55
CA SER A 19 -6.02 -28.82 26.37
C SER A 19 -5.27 -29.82 25.48
N MET A 20 -5.94 -30.32 24.44
CA MET A 20 -5.24 -30.88 23.29
C MET A 20 -4.36 -29.77 22.73
N GLY A 21 -3.09 -29.75 23.14
CA GLY A 21 -2.07 -28.96 22.47
C GLY A 21 -1.99 -29.48 21.05
N LEU A 22 -2.50 -28.69 20.10
CA LEU A 22 -2.08 -28.78 18.71
C LEU A 22 -0.57 -28.54 18.72
N SER A 23 0.23 -29.61 18.67
CA SER A 23 1.64 -29.44 18.35
C SER A 23 1.67 -28.97 16.90
N ALA A 24 1.93 -27.68 16.70
CA ALA A 24 2.37 -27.20 15.41
C ALA A 24 3.72 -27.87 15.13
N GLN A 25 3.69 -29.03 14.45
CA GLN A 25 4.91 -29.62 13.92
C GLN A 25 5.36 -28.71 12.78
N ALA A 26 6.57 -28.17 12.88
CA ALA A 26 7.13 -27.34 11.83
C ALA A 26 7.22 -28.15 10.54
N ASP A 27 6.83 -27.53 9.42
CA ASP A 27 7.00 -28.12 8.11
C ASP A 27 8.48 -28.43 7.87
N THR A 28 8.75 -29.53 7.16
CA THR A 28 10.13 -29.91 6.83
C THR A 28 10.72 -28.87 5.87
N LEU A 29 11.85 -28.27 6.26
CA LEU A 29 12.58 -27.37 5.37
C LEU A 29 13.07 -28.14 4.14
N THR A 30 12.82 -27.59 2.96
CA THR A 30 13.17 -28.22 1.68
C THR A 30 14.05 -27.31 0.82
N ARG A 31 14.79 -27.94 -0.09
CA ARG A 31 15.45 -27.29 -1.23
C ARG A 31 14.43 -26.92 -2.30
N GLN A 32 14.84 -26.17 -3.33
CA GLN A 32 13.93 -25.77 -4.41
C GLN A 32 13.32 -26.94 -5.19
N ASN A 33 14.01 -28.09 -5.21
CA ASN A 33 13.52 -29.33 -5.83
C ASN A 33 12.66 -30.21 -4.90
N GLY A 34 12.34 -29.75 -3.69
CA GLY A 34 11.53 -30.47 -2.70
C GLY A 34 12.29 -31.47 -1.83
N ALA A 35 13.60 -31.68 -2.04
CA ALA A 35 14.39 -32.56 -1.18
C ALA A 35 14.54 -31.96 0.24
N PRO A 36 14.48 -32.78 1.32
CA PRO A 36 14.61 -32.27 2.68
C PRO A 36 16.02 -31.70 2.94
N VAL A 37 16.08 -30.63 3.72
CA VAL A 37 17.32 -30.00 4.18
C VAL A 37 17.69 -30.56 5.55
N GLY A 38 18.88 -31.18 5.64
CA GLY A 38 19.38 -31.71 6.90
C GLY A 38 19.92 -30.63 7.85
N ASP A 39 20.77 -29.73 7.35
CA ASP A 39 21.37 -28.62 8.10
C ASP A 39 21.24 -27.32 7.29
N ASN A 40 20.76 -26.26 7.94
CA ASN A 40 20.57 -24.92 7.37
C ASN A 40 21.46 -23.84 8.04
N GLN A 41 22.26 -24.24 9.03
CA GLN A 41 23.12 -23.36 9.83
C GLN A 41 24.59 -23.48 9.40
N ASN A 42 25.01 -24.61 8.84
CA ASN A 42 26.39 -24.85 8.45
C ASN A 42 26.51 -25.21 6.96
N SER A 43 27.54 -24.68 6.30
CA SER A 43 27.91 -25.06 4.94
C SER A 43 28.71 -26.36 4.92
N GLN A 44 28.66 -27.10 3.82
CA GLN A 44 29.52 -28.24 3.61
C GLN A 44 30.95 -27.82 3.29
N THR A 45 31.91 -28.27 4.09
CA THR A 45 33.34 -27.93 3.96
C THR A 45 34.23 -29.15 3.76
N ALA A 46 35.44 -28.95 3.22
CA ALA A 46 36.48 -29.98 3.10
C ALA A 46 37.16 -30.26 4.47
N GLY A 47 36.40 -30.80 5.43
CA GLY A 47 36.81 -30.96 6.83
C GLY A 47 36.48 -29.74 7.70
N PRO A 48 36.65 -29.82 9.04
CA PRO A 48 36.17 -28.78 9.97
C PRO A 48 36.74 -27.36 9.75
N TRP A 49 37.91 -27.26 9.13
CA TRP A 49 38.61 -26.00 8.85
C TRP A 49 38.91 -25.81 7.36
N GLY A 50 38.31 -26.63 6.49
CA GLY A 50 38.52 -26.58 5.05
C GLY A 50 37.61 -25.55 4.36
N PRO A 51 37.86 -25.25 3.08
CA PRO A 51 36.99 -24.38 2.28
C PRO A 51 35.61 -25.01 2.07
N VAL A 52 34.63 -24.15 1.78
CA VAL A 52 33.27 -24.54 1.36
C VAL A 52 33.30 -25.24 0.00
N LEU A 53 32.51 -26.30 -0.15
CA LEU A 53 32.44 -27.11 -1.36
C LEU A 53 31.36 -26.62 -2.33
N LEU A 54 31.67 -26.64 -3.64
CA LEU A 54 30.71 -26.31 -4.70
C LEU A 54 29.51 -27.28 -4.77
N GLN A 55 29.66 -28.49 -4.21
CA GLN A 55 28.58 -29.47 -4.17
C GLN A 55 27.48 -29.15 -3.13
N ASP A 56 27.70 -28.13 -2.28
CA ASP A 56 26.69 -27.63 -1.34
C ASP A 56 25.60 -26.87 -2.11
N SER A 57 24.68 -27.64 -2.73
CA SER A 57 23.61 -27.07 -3.54
C SER A 57 22.64 -26.23 -2.70
N HIS A 58 22.45 -26.58 -1.42
CA HIS A 58 21.56 -25.84 -0.52
C HIS A 58 22.08 -24.43 -0.24
N LEU A 59 23.38 -24.30 0.03
CA LEU A 59 24.03 -23.00 0.16
C LEU A 59 23.85 -22.15 -1.10
N ILE A 60 24.14 -22.72 -2.27
CA ILE A 60 24.10 -22.01 -3.55
C ILE A 60 22.67 -21.55 -3.86
N GLU A 61 21.67 -22.43 -3.70
CA GLU A 61 20.26 -22.11 -3.92
C GLU A 61 19.78 -20.98 -3.00
N LYS A 62 20.13 -21.05 -1.71
CA LYS A 62 19.74 -20.05 -0.71
C LYS A 62 20.34 -18.69 -1.00
N LEU A 63 21.64 -18.61 -1.29
CA LEU A 63 22.30 -17.35 -1.63
C LEU A 63 21.80 -16.79 -2.96
N ALA A 64 21.59 -17.64 -3.96
CA ALA A 64 21.07 -17.21 -5.25
C ALA A 64 19.66 -16.61 -5.16
N ALA A 65 18.79 -17.16 -4.31
CA ALA A 65 17.48 -16.60 -4.03
C ALA A 65 17.58 -15.25 -3.29
N PHE A 66 18.42 -15.17 -2.25
CA PHE A 66 18.66 -13.96 -1.48
C PHE A 66 19.16 -12.80 -2.35
N ASP A 67 20.17 -13.06 -3.18
CA ASP A 67 20.76 -12.06 -4.08
C ASP A 67 19.76 -11.49 -5.11
N ARG A 68 18.61 -12.16 -5.30
CA ARG A 68 17.56 -11.81 -6.27
C ARG A 68 16.24 -11.40 -5.62
N GLU A 69 16.20 -11.20 -4.30
CA GLU A 69 14.97 -10.78 -3.61
C GLU A 69 14.47 -9.39 -4.04
N ARG A 70 15.38 -8.51 -4.48
CA ARG A 70 15.03 -7.13 -4.82
C ARG A 70 14.65 -7.01 -6.29
N ILE A 71 13.43 -6.55 -6.54
CA ILE A 71 12.97 -6.09 -7.85
C ILE A 71 13.03 -4.55 -7.91
N PRO A 72 13.09 -3.94 -9.10
CA PRO A 72 13.03 -2.48 -9.23
C PRO A 72 11.79 -1.92 -8.53
N GLU A 73 11.97 -0.85 -7.76
CA GLU A 73 10.85 -0.12 -7.20
C GLU A 73 10.03 0.59 -8.29
N ARG A 74 8.83 1.04 -7.96
CA ARG A 74 8.05 1.89 -8.87
C ARG A 74 8.79 3.21 -9.06
N VAL A 75 8.88 3.69 -10.31
CA VAL A 75 9.57 4.95 -10.66
C VAL A 75 9.06 6.17 -9.87
N VAL A 76 7.76 6.16 -9.58
CA VAL A 76 7.05 7.05 -8.65
C VAL A 76 6.17 6.19 -7.76
N HIS A 77 5.78 6.71 -6.60
CA HIS A 77 4.96 5.96 -5.65
C HIS A 77 5.60 4.68 -5.11
N ALA A 78 6.93 4.69 -4.92
CA ALA A 78 7.70 3.53 -4.46
C ALA A 78 7.28 3.10 -3.05
N ARG A 79 7.22 4.03 -2.09
CA ARG A 79 6.80 3.80 -0.71
C ARG A 79 5.27 3.78 -0.61
N GLY A 80 4.70 2.75 0.03
CA GLY A 80 3.26 2.68 0.24
C GLY A 80 2.80 1.44 1.00
N VAL A 81 1.49 1.39 1.28
CA VAL A 81 0.81 0.31 2.00
C VAL A 81 -0.38 -0.20 1.18
N GLY A 82 -0.60 -1.51 1.20
CA GLY A 82 -1.71 -2.18 0.53
C GLY A 82 -2.72 -2.74 1.53
N ILE A 83 -4.01 -2.63 1.24
CA ILE A 83 -5.11 -3.11 2.09
C ILE A 83 -6.19 -3.72 1.19
N HIS A 84 -6.69 -4.91 1.58
CA HIS A 84 -7.86 -5.53 0.94
C HIS A 84 -9.14 -5.11 1.64
N GLY A 85 -10.23 -5.02 0.89
CA GLY A 85 -11.56 -4.71 1.41
C GLY A 85 -12.63 -4.96 0.35
N TYR A 86 -13.74 -4.26 0.48
CA TYR A 86 -14.79 -4.25 -0.53
C TYR A 86 -15.32 -2.83 -0.76
N TYR A 87 -15.79 -2.59 -1.97
CA TYR A 87 -16.65 -1.48 -2.31
C TYR A 87 -18.10 -1.97 -2.25
N GLU A 88 -18.97 -1.22 -1.60
CA GLU A 88 -20.41 -1.46 -1.58
C GLU A 88 -21.09 -0.31 -2.32
N ASN A 89 -21.87 -0.66 -3.34
CA ASN A 89 -22.63 0.31 -4.10
C ASN A 89 -23.90 0.68 -3.33
N TYR A 90 -24.06 1.94 -2.90
CA TYR A 90 -25.21 2.37 -2.10
C TYR A 90 -26.40 2.87 -2.93
N GLU A 91 -26.22 3.13 -4.21
CA GLU A 91 -27.26 3.58 -5.13
C GLU A 91 -27.07 2.87 -6.45
N ASP A 92 -28.14 2.36 -7.05
CA ASP A 92 -28.04 1.73 -8.37
C ASP A 92 -27.79 2.80 -9.44
N LEU A 93 -26.68 2.70 -10.17
CA LEU A 93 -26.31 3.62 -11.25
C LEU A 93 -26.43 2.95 -12.62
N SER A 94 -27.24 1.90 -12.75
CA SER A 94 -27.48 1.19 -14.01
C SER A 94 -28.03 2.10 -15.13
N GLU A 95 -28.76 3.17 -14.79
CA GLU A 95 -29.22 4.19 -15.75
C GLU A 95 -28.09 5.13 -16.24
N ASP A 96 -26.96 5.18 -15.53
CA ASP A 96 -25.85 6.07 -15.86
C ASP A 96 -24.70 5.34 -16.56
N THR A 97 -24.47 4.07 -16.22
CA THR A 97 -23.31 3.31 -16.67
C THR A 97 -23.56 1.83 -16.70
N VAL A 98 -22.98 1.11 -17.66
CA VAL A 98 -22.96 -0.37 -17.71
C VAL A 98 -21.84 -0.99 -16.85
N ALA A 99 -21.03 -0.16 -16.18
CA ALA A 99 -19.87 -0.64 -15.44
C ALA A 99 -20.27 -1.49 -14.23
N ALA A 100 -19.71 -2.70 -14.17
CA ALA A 100 -20.03 -3.74 -13.20
C ALA A 100 -20.09 -3.30 -11.72
N PRO A 101 -19.14 -2.51 -11.17
CA PRO A 101 -19.16 -2.13 -9.75
C PRO A 101 -20.40 -1.36 -9.33
N PHE A 102 -21.06 -0.66 -10.27
CA PHE A 102 -22.14 0.28 -10.00
C PHE A 102 -23.54 -0.28 -10.32
N GLN A 103 -23.63 -1.58 -10.61
CA GLN A 103 -24.90 -2.24 -10.93
C GLN A 103 -25.57 -2.76 -9.66
N GLY A 104 -26.76 -2.26 -9.35
CA GLY A 104 -27.58 -2.71 -8.22
C GLY A 104 -27.15 -2.13 -6.88
N GLU A 105 -28.15 -1.70 -6.11
CA GLU A 105 -27.97 -1.26 -4.73
C GLU A 105 -27.54 -2.42 -3.82
N GLY A 106 -26.58 -2.17 -2.93
CA GLY A 106 -26.00 -3.15 -2.00
C GLY A 106 -24.98 -4.10 -2.64
N LYS A 107 -24.68 -3.99 -3.94
CA LYS A 107 -23.68 -4.86 -4.59
C LYS A 107 -22.31 -4.64 -3.96
N LYS A 108 -21.68 -5.74 -3.54
CA LYS A 108 -20.30 -5.75 -3.02
C LYS A 108 -19.32 -6.22 -4.08
N THR A 109 -18.27 -5.43 -4.26
CA THR A 109 -17.15 -5.74 -5.16
C THR A 109 -15.87 -5.80 -4.33
N GLU A 110 -15.12 -6.89 -4.43
CA GLU A 110 -13.82 -6.98 -3.75
C GLU A 110 -12.86 -5.93 -4.30
N VAL A 111 -12.08 -5.31 -3.41
CA VAL A 111 -11.08 -4.31 -3.81
C VAL A 111 -9.74 -4.52 -3.14
N PHE A 112 -8.69 -4.09 -3.84
CA PHE A 112 -7.37 -3.86 -3.27
C PHE A 112 -7.04 -2.37 -3.40
N VAL A 113 -6.71 -1.74 -2.28
CA VAL A 113 -6.31 -0.33 -2.23
C VAL A 113 -4.82 -0.24 -1.93
N ARG A 114 -4.11 0.57 -2.70
CA ARG A 114 -2.71 0.94 -2.40
C ARG A 114 -2.58 2.44 -2.17
N PHE A 115 -2.18 2.79 -0.97
CA PHE A 115 -1.76 4.13 -0.60
C PHE A 115 -0.25 4.31 -0.76
N SER A 116 0.22 5.52 -1.04
CA SER A 116 1.66 5.77 -1.24
C SER A 116 2.03 7.24 -1.12
N SER A 117 3.30 7.54 -0.82
CA SER A 117 3.92 8.82 -1.22
C SER A 117 4.18 8.83 -2.73
N VAL A 118 4.83 9.85 -3.31
CA VAL A 118 5.07 9.96 -4.77
C VAL A 118 6.55 10.02 -5.11
N VAL A 119 7.24 11.02 -4.57
CA VAL A 119 8.53 11.50 -5.11
C VAL A 119 9.70 10.60 -4.70
N HIS A 120 9.72 10.23 -3.43
CA HIS A 120 10.85 9.58 -2.79
C HIS A 120 10.80 8.04 -2.93
N GLY A 121 11.97 7.39 -2.77
CA GLY A 121 12.11 5.93 -2.90
C GLY A 121 11.46 5.14 -1.74
N HIS A 122 11.48 3.81 -1.82
CA HIS A 122 10.78 2.92 -0.87
C HIS A 122 11.20 3.04 0.62
N LEU A 123 12.37 3.64 0.90
CA LEU A 123 12.89 3.88 2.26
C LEU A 123 12.57 5.28 2.80
N SER A 124 11.84 6.11 2.06
CA SER A 124 11.51 7.47 2.49
C SER A 124 10.53 7.49 3.66
N PRO A 125 10.60 8.48 4.56
CA PRO A 125 9.54 8.72 5.55
C PRO A 125 8.20 8.99 4.87
N GLU A 126 7.12 8.39 5.38
CA GLU A 126 5.76 8.57 4.85
C GLU A 126 5.12 9.90 5.24
N THR A 127 5.74 10.65 6.15
CA THR A 127 5.29 11.93 6.68
C THR A 127 5.75 13.13 5.86
N LEU A 128 6.64 12.94 4.87
CA LEU A 128 7.14 14.01 4.03
C LEU A 128 6.00 14.71 3.26
N ARG A 129 6.16 16.01 3.00
CA ARG A 129 5.24 16.77 2.16
C ARG A 129 5.26 16.22 0.75
N ASP A 130 4.14 15.69 0.30
CA ASP A 130 4.01 15.00 -0.99
C ASP A 130 2.51 14.82 -1.30
N PRO A 131 2.07 14.68 -2.56
CA PRO A 131 0.76 14.07 -2.82
C PRO A 131 0.72 12.64 -2.25
N ARG A 132 -0.47 12.07 -2.10
CA ARG A 132 -0.64 10.69 -1.67
C ARG A 132 -1.42 9.89 -2.69
N GLY A 133 -0.76 8.90 -3.31
CA GLY A 133 -1.44 7.98 -4.23
C GLY A 133 -2.56 7.23 -3.51
N PHE A 134 -3.70 7.10 -4.18
CA PHE A 134 -4.90 6.42 -3.70
C PHE A 134 -5.43 5.56 -4.87
N ALA A 135 -4.78 4.42 -5.10
CA ALA A 135 -5.14 3.52 -6.20
C ALA A 135 -6.08 2.42 -5.70
N VAL A 136 -7.24 2.27 -6.33
CA VAL A 136 -8.24 1.25 -6.00
C VAL A 136 -8.39 0.31 -7.20
N LYS A 137 -8.14 -0.97 -6.98
CA LYS A 137 -8.40 -2.05 -7.92
C LYS A 137 -9.67 -2.76 -7.53
N PHE A 138 -10.62 -2.84 -8.45
CA PHE A 138 -11.88 -3.57 -8.31
C PHE A 138 -11.77 -4.91 -9.03
N TYR A 139 -12.09 -5.99 -8.33
CA TYR A 139 -12.16 -7.34 -8.90
C TYR A 139 -13.61 -7.60 -9.31
N THR A 140 -13.92 -7.35 -10.57
CA THR A 140 -15.29 -7.45 -11.10
C THR A 140 -15.47 -8.69 -11.96
N GLU A 141 -16.73 -9.10 -12.18
CA GLU A 141 -17.09 -10.18 -13.08
C GLU A 141 -16.79 -9.89 -14.57
N GLN A 142 -16.54 -8.62 -14.93
CA GLN A 142 -16.14 -8.19 -16.27
C GLN A 142 -14.64 -7.93 -16.39
N GLY A 143 -13.86 -8.32 -15.38
CA GLY A 143 -12.42 -8.08 -15.31
C GLY A 143 -12.04 -7.01 -14.29
N ASN A 144 -10.74 -6.79 -14.14
CA ASN A 144 -10.26 -5.82 -13.16
C ASN A 144 -10.44 -4.40 -13.68
N TRP A 145 -11.00 -3.53 -12.84
CA TRP A 145 -11.06 -2.10 -13.09
C TRP A 145 -10.19 -1.35 -12.10
N ASP A 146 -9.32 -0.47 -12.58
CA ASP A 146 -8.36 0.27 -11.75
C ASP A 146 -8.69 1.76 -11.78
N LEU A 147 -9.13 2.29 -10.63
CA LEU A 147 -9.24 3.72 -10.40
C LEU A 147 -7.96 4.22 -9.72
N VAL A 148 -6.97 4.59 -10.53
CA VAL A 148 -5.65 5.03 -10.06
C VAL A 148 -5.68 6.53 -9.73
N GLY A 149 -6.04 6.82 -8.48
CA GLY A 149 -6.24 8.18 -7.99
C GLY A 149 -5.09 8.74 -7.13
N ASN A 150 -5.32 9.96 -6.64
CA ASN A 150 -4.46 10.70 -5.71
C ASN A 150 -5.34 11.32 -4.61
N ASN A 151 -4.76 11.84 -3.54
CA ASN A 151 -5.53 12.59 -2.53
C ASN A 151 -5.97 13.98 -3.01
N PHE A 152 -5.28 14.53 -4.02
CA PHE A 152 -5.64 15.81 -4.64
C PHE A 152 -6.56 15.60 -5.85
N PRO A 153 -7.56 16.48 -6.08
CA PRO A 153 -8.46 16.41 -7.23
C PRO A 153 -7.88 16.98 -8.53
N VAL A 154 -6.67 17.53 -8.49
CA VAL A 154 -5.97 18.19 -9.59
C VAL A 154 -4.48 17.80 -9.58
N PHE A 155 -3.81 17.99 -10.72
CA PHE A 155 -2.41 17.64 -10.89
C PHE A 155 -1.58 18.81 -11.42
N PHE A 156 -0.25 18.74 -11.23
CA PHE A 156 0.67 19.84 -11.50
C PHE A 156 0.79 20.21 -12.99
N ILE A 157 0.47 19.27 -13.89
CA ILE A 157 0.59 19.44 -15.34
C ILE A 157 -0.70 18.99 -16.00
N ARG A 158 -0.98 19.55 -17.18
CA ARG A 158 -2.14 19.21 -18.01
C ARG A 158 -1.79 18.44 -19.29
N ASP A 159 -0.50 18.22 -19.53
CA ASP A 159 0.03 17.51 -20.70
C ASP A 159 1.04 16.45 -20.23
N ALA A 160 0.84 15.21 -20.67
CA ALA A 160 1.64 14.06 -20.25
C ALA A 160 3.11 14.14 -20.68
N ILE A 161 3.44 14.87 -21.75
CA ILE A 161 4.83 14.97 -22.22
C ILE A 161 5.76 15.60 -21.17
N LYS A 162 5.21 16.46 -20.29
CA LYS A 162 5.95 17.13 -19.21
C LYS A 162 6.16 16.24 -17.98
N PHE A 163 5.54 15.05 -17.92
CA PHE A 163 5.57 14.21 -16.72
C PHE A 163 6.97 13.75 -16.33
N PRO A 164 7.82 13.24 -17.26
CA PRO A 164 9.19 12.85 -16.92
C PRO A 164 10.02 14.03 -16.40
N ASP A 165 9.89 15.20 -17.03
CA ASP A 165 10.62 16.42 -16.64
C ASP A 165 10.24 16.88 -15.24
N MET A 166 8.93 16.90 -14.94
CA MET A 166 8.41 17.20 -13.61
C MET A 166 8.92 16.20 -12.56
N VAL A 167 8.89 14.90 -12.86
CA VAL A 167 9.39 13.87 -11.94
C VAL A 167 10.90 14.03 -11.70
N HIS A 168 11.69 14.35 -12.74
CA HIS A 168 13.11 14.64 -12.60
C HIS A 168 13.41 15.92 -11.82
N ALA A 169 12.53 16.93 -11.89
CA ALA A 169 12.63 18.13 -11.07
C ALA A 169 12.40 17.81 -9.58
N PHE A 170 11.47 16.90 -9.28
CA PHE A 170 11.20 16.40 -7.94
C PHE A 170 12.23 15.42 -7.39
N LYS A 171 13.04 14.77 -8.22
CA LYS A 171 14.03 13.76 -7.76
C LYS A 171 15.43 14.36 -7.53
N PRO A 172 16.33 13.62 -6.85
CA PRO A 172 17.70 14.06 -6.63
C PRO A 172 18.42 14.45 -7.92
N SER A 173 19.31 15.44 -7.81
CA SER A 173 20.12 15.89 -8.93
C SER A 173 20.94 14.74 -9.53
N PRO A 174 21.03 14.59 -10.86
CA PRO A 174 21.85 13.57 -11.50
C PRO A 174 23.36 13.83 -11.30
N VAL A 175 23.75 15.04 -10.88
CA VAL A 175 25.16 15.40 -10.62
C VAL A 175 25.57 15.11 -9.19
N THR A 176 24.72 15.47 -8.22
CA THR A 176 25.07 15.41 -6.79
C THR A 176 24.35 14.31 -6.03
N ASN A 177 23.35 13.68 -6.64
CA ASN A 177 22.40 12.76 -6.00
C ASN A 177 21.78 13.33 -4.71
N LYS A 178 21.61 14.66 -4.66
CA LYS A 178 20.97 15.37 -3.54
C LYS A 178 19.65 15.98 -3.98
N GLN A 179 18.68 15.92 -3.08
CA GLN A 179 17.41 16.63 -3.22
C GLN A 179 17.67 18.15 -3.18
N ASP A 180 17.13 18.89 -4.16
CA ASP A 180 17.30 20.35 -4.24
C ASP A 180 15.99 21.02 -4.62
N ALA A 181 15.44 21.82 -3.69
CA ALA A 181 14.21 22.57 -3.91
C ALA A 181 14.32 23.58 -5.05
N LYS A 182 15.53 24.07 -5.38
CA LYS A 182 15.72 25.01 -6.50
C LYS A 182 15.29 24.39 -7.82
N ARG A 183 15.56 23.10 -8.05
CA ARG A 183 15.14 22.38 -9.27
C ARG A 183 13.63 22.28 -9.39
N VAL A 184 12.95 22.03 -8.26
CA VAL A 184 11.49 21.95 -8.19
C VAL A 184 10.87 23.30 -8.56
N PHE A 185 11.32 24.38 -7.92
CA PHE A 185 10.78 25.71 -8.16
C PHE A 185 11.18 26.30 -9.51
N ASP A 186 12.37 25.97 -10.02
CA ASP A 186 12.80 26.35 -11.37
C ASP A 186 11.83 25.81 -12.42
N PHE A 187 11.58 24.49 -12.41
CA PHE A 187 10.59 23.87 -13.31
C PHE A 187 9.20 24.52 -13.17
N PHE A 188 8.68 24.64 -11.94
CA PHE A 188 7.33 25.16 -11.75
C PHE A 188 7.19 26.67 -12.00
N SER A 189 8.27 27.43 -11.96
CA SER A 189 8.25 28.85 -12.39
C SER A 189 7.93 29.01 -13.87
N HIS A 190 8.17 27.98 -14.69
CA HIS A 190 7.86 27.93 -16.11
C HIS A 190 6.56 27.19 -16.44
N VAL A 191 5.85 26.67 -15.43
CA VAL A 191 4.64 25.83 -15.58
C VAL A 191 3.52 26.42 -14.71
N PRO A 192 2.93 27.57 -15.10
CA PRO A 192 1.93 28.25 -14.28
C PRO A 192 0.64 27.45 -14.09
N GLU A 193 0.38 26.43 -14.93
CA GLU A 193 -0.75 25.51 -14.70
C GLU A 193 -0.62 24.70 -13.40
N SER A 194 0.59 24.60 -12.83
CA SER A 194 0.87 23.88 -11.59
C SER A 194 0.41 24.60 -10.33
N THR A 195 0.11 25.90 -10.40
CA THR A 195 -0.17 26.74 -9.22
C THR A 195 -1.26 26.15 -8.34
N HIS A 196 -2.34 25.60 -8.92
CA HIS A 196 -3.43 25.02 -8.14
C HIS A 196 -2.97 23.82 -7.29
N THR A 197 -2.27 22.86 -7.89
CA THR A 197 -1.76 21.69 -7.14
C THR A 197 -0.64 22.08 -6.18
N LEU A 198 0.20 23.06 -6.51
CA LEU A 198 1.21 23.59 -5.59
C LEU A 198 0.58 24.24 -4.36
N THR A 199 -0.50 25.01 -4.52
CA THR A 199 -1.26 25.56 -3.39
C THR A 199 -1.78 24.45 -2.48
N MET A 200 -2.31 23.37 -3.03
CA MET A 200 -2.72 22.21 -2.25
C MET A 200 -1.54 21.51 -1.56
N LEU A 201 -0.45 21.26 -2.31
CA LEU A 201 0.74 20.59 -1.80
C LEU A 201 1.36 21.35 -0.62
N PHE A 202 1.38 22.69 -0.66
CA PHE A 202 1.95 23.51 0.40
C PHE A 202 0.94 23.94 1.48
N SER A 203 -0.33 23.57 1.35
CA SER A 203 -1.32 23.60 2.43
C SER A 203 -1.14 22.42 3.39
N ASP A 204 -1.97 22.34 4.43
CA ASP A 204 -1.96 21.21 5.37
C ASP A 204 -2.26 19.86 4.68
N TYR A 205 -2.99 19.85 3.56
CA TYR A 205 -3.32 18.63 2.81
C TYR A 205 -2.09 17.91 2.21
N GLY A 206 -0.93 18.57 2.11
CA GLY A 206 0.32 17.95 1.67
C GLY A 206 0.99 17.04 2.69
N THR A 207 0.54 17.07 3.94
CA THR A 207 1.07 16.26 5.05
C THR A 207 -0.06 15.64 5.86
N PRO A 208 -0.87 14.73 5.27
CA PRO A 208 -1.94 14.06 6.01
C PRO A 208 -1.37 13.23 7.17
N ALA A 209 -2.08 13.21 8.29
CA ALA A 209 -1.63 12.54 9.52
C ALA A 209 -1.62 11.01 9.39
N SER A 210 -2.52 10.47 8.57
CA SER A 210 -2.54 9.08 8.15
C SER A 210 -3.31 8.93 6.84
N TYR A 211 -3.17 7.78 6.18
CA TYR A 211 -3.98 7.46 5.01
C TYR A 211 -5.50 7.35 5.30
N LEU A 212 -5.89 7.20 6.57
CA LEU A 212 -7.29 7.19 6.99
C LEU A 212 -7.89 8.59 7.06
N ASN A 213 -7.05 9.63 7.18
CA ASN A 213 -7.46 11.02 7.41
C ASN A 213 -7.33 11.91 6.17
N MET A 214 -7.41 11.33 4.98
CA MET A 214 -7.33 12.04 3.72
C MET A 214 -8.43 11.58 2.76
N ASP A 215 -8.93 12.52 1.97
CA ASP A 215 -9.80 12.20 0.85
C ASP A 215 -9.00 11.55 -0.30
N GLY A 216 -9.72 10.96 -1.24
CA GLY A 216 -9.20 10.47 -2.52
C GLY A 216 -9.92 11.09 -3.70
N SER A 217 -9.28 11.07 -4.86
CA SER A 217 -9.85 11.54 -6.11
C SER A 217 -9.29 10.77 -7.29
N GLY A 218 -10.13 10.52 -8.30
CA GLY A 218 -9.70 10.02 -9.59
C GLY A 218 -8.92 11.04 -10.43
N VAL A 219 -8.83 12.30 -9.98
CA VAL A 219 -8.17 13.46 -10.63
C VAL A 219 -8.84 13.88 -11.95
N HIS A 220 -8.85 12.96 -12.90
CA HIS A 220 -9.37 13.14 -14.26
C HIS A 220 -10.89 13.14 -14.31
N ALA A 221 -11.42 13.65 -15.42
CA ALA A 221 -12.79 13.38 -15.83
C ALA A 221 -12.81 12.05 -16.58
N PHE A 222 -13.78 11.20 -16.25
CA PHE A 222 -14.04 9.92 -16.90
C PHE A 222 -15.37 9.97 -17.65
N LYS A 223 -15.63 8.96 -18.46
CA LYS A 223 -16.91 8.78 -19.15
C LYS A 223 -17.65 7.61 -18.52
N PHE A 224 -18.89 7.84 -18.16
CA PHE A 224 -19.90 6.82 -18.01
C PHE A 224 -20.64 6.66 -19.33
N VAL A 225 -20.98 5.41 -19.63
CA VAL A 225 -21.66 5.00 -20.85
C VAL A 225 -22.78 4.06 -20.43
N ASP A 226 -24.02 4.44 -20.70
CA ASP A 226 -25.20 3.62 -20.42
C ASP A 226 -25.39 2.52 -21.49
N ASP A 227 -26.48 1.74 -21.37
CA ASP A 227 -26.78 0.62 -22.26
C ASP A 227 -27.19 1.05 -23.69
N GLU A 228 -27.70 2.27 -23.83
CA GLU A 228 -28.00 2.92 -25.12
C GLU A 228 -26.75 3.57 -25.77
N GLY A 229 -25.65 3.70 -25.02
CA GLY A 229 -24.40 4.30 -25.48
C GLY A 229 -24.30 5.82 -25.28
N ASN A 230 -25.21 6.44 -24.52
CA ASN A 230 -25.12 7.85 -24.16
C ASN A 230 -23.98 8.08 -23.17
N VAL A 231 -23.39 9.27 -23.22
CA VAL A 231 -22.18 9.59 -22.43
C VAL A 231 -22.47 10.66 -21.37
N LYS A 232 -22.10 10.35 -20.12
CA LYS A 232 -22.03 11.32 -19.01
C LYS A 232 -20.57 11.46 -18.53
N TYR A 233 -20.09 12.70 -18.39
CA TYR A 233 -18.76 12.94 -17.83
C TYR A 233 -18.83 12.98 -16.31
N VAL A 234 -17.97 12.20 -15.66
CA VAL A 234 -17.97 12.03 -14.20
C VAL A 234 -16.59 12.28 -13.59
N LYS A 235 -16.57 12.61 -12.30
CA LYS A 235 -15.36 12.64 -11.48
C LYS A 235 -15.55 11.78 -10.25
N PHE A 236 -14.58 10.92 -9.98
CA PHE A 236 -14.59 10.10 -8.78
C PHE A 236 -13.93 10.83 -7.61
N THR A 237 -14.61 10.79 -6.46
CA THR A 237 -14.12 11.34 -5.19
C THR A 237 -14.41 10.35 -4.08
N TRP A 238 -13.40 10.07 -3.26
CA TRP A 238 -13.52 9.30 -2.04
C TRP A 238 -13.50 10.27 -0.86
N LYS A 239 -14.57 10.27 -0.07
CA LYS A 239 -14.61 11.03 1.18
C LYS A 239 -14.22 10.15 2.34
N ALA A 240 -13.27 10.61 3.14
CA ALA A 240 -12.88 9.89 4.34
C ALA A 240 -14.03 9.89 5.35
N ASN A 241 -14.37 8.72 5.89
CA ASN A 241 -15.30 8.62 7.02
C ASN A 241 -14.67 9.13 8.32
N GLN A 242 -13.35 9.16 8.40
CA GLN A 242 -12.62 9.74 9.51
C GLN A 242 -12.42 11.25 9.27
N PRO A 243 -12.38 12.08 10.33
CA PRO A 243 -12.06 13.49 10.18
C PRO A 243 -10.72 13.69 9.46
N ILE A 244 -10.67 14.70 8.59
CA ILE A 244 -9.42 15.12 7.97
C ILE A 244 -8.47 15.64 9.04
N LYS A 245 -7.23 15.14 9.03
CA LYS A 245 -6.17 15.49 9.98
C LYS A 245 -4.85 15.54 9.25
N CYS A 246 -4.04 16.55 9.57
CA CYS A 246 -2.72 16.77 9.00
C CYS A 246 -1.69 16.98 10.11
N ILE A 247 -0.42 16.69 9.81
CA ILE A 247 0.70 16.97 10.71
C ILE A 247 1.34 18.31 10.32
N PHE A 248 1.68 19.11 11.33
CA PHE A 248 2.41 20.37 11.14
C PHE A 248 3.83 20.10 10.66
N SER A 249 4.36 21.01 9.83
CA SER A 249 5.67 20.85 9.20
C SER A 249 6.82 20.62 10.17
N CYS A 250 6.77 21.15 11.40
CA CYS A 250 7.83 20.94 12.39
C CYS A 250 7.89 19.51 12.94
N ILE A 251 6.78 18.77 12.91
CA ILE A 251 6.70 17.37 13.36
C ILE A 251 7.02 16.41 12.20
N ALA A 252 6.80 16.82 10.95
CA ALA A 252 7.03 16.00 9.77
C ALA A 252 8.52 15.84 9.37
N ILE A 253 9.44 16.60 9.98
CA ILE A 253 10.88 16.65 9.62
C ILE A 253 11.75 15.79 10.57
N THR A 254 11.22 15.40 11.74
CA THR A 254 11.85 14.43 12.68
C THR A 254 11.52 13.00 12.30
#